data_AF-A0A839DVE0-F1
#
_entry.id   AF-A0A839DVE0-F1
#
_cell.length_a   1.000
_cell.length_b   1.000
_cell.length_c   1.000
_cell.angle_alpha   90.00
_cell.angle_beta   90.00
_cell.angle_gamma   90.00
#
_symmetry.space_group_name_H-M   'P 1'
#
loop_
_entity.id
_entity.type
_entity.pdbx_description
1 polymer ?
#
loop_
_entity_poly.entity_id
_entity_poly.type
_entity_poly.pdbx_seq_one_letter_code
_entity_poly.pdbx_strand_id
1 'polypeptide(L)'
;MLRIGLSGGIGSGKSTVARRWVEHGAVLIDADVIAREVVAPGSDGLAAVVERFGEGVLDEHGALNRSAMAERVFADDSARTELNGIVHPRIARRTADLMAAAPEDAIVVHDIPLLVELGYAADYHLVVIVDADEELRVRRLVERGLGESDARARIRSQASEQRRREAADVWLDNSGPADDLRAEVDRLWTRRLVPFESNVRLRQLPNRGPARIVEHDPDWPRQAARLAARLSKAAGERALRVDHIGSTSVPDLAARDLLDFQLTVRSMEDADALEQPLSDAGFPVRPDIDVDHPRPDASGPHEWIKRFHVSADPERFANLHVRVAGRANWRYGLLFPAWLRADPRARAEYERLKRETAARFVSDARADRYAEAKNPWFCEALPLAEQWARETGWQPPEV
;
A
#
# COMPACT_ATOMS: atom_id res chain seq x y z
N MET A 1 -13.05 -7.93 6.15
CA MET A 1 -13.03 -6.48 6.47
C MET A 1 -11.96 -5.77 5.66
N LEU A 2 -12.22 -4.52 5.28
CA LEU A 2 -11.23 -3.63 4.68
C LEU A 2 -10.53 -2.81 5.77
N ARG A 3 -9.21 -2.74 5.73
CA ARG A 3 -8.37 -1.97 6.67
C ARG A 3 -7.76 -0.75 5.98
N ILE A 4 -8.08 0.43 6.49
CA ILE A 4 -7.62 1.74 6.01
C ILE A 4 -6.72 2.39 7.05
N GLY A 5 -5.50 2.75 6.66
CA GLY A 5 -4.61 3.57 7.49
C GLY A 5 -4.92 5.04 7.26
N LEU A 6 -5.35 5.77 8.29
CA LEU A 6 -5.60 7.20 8.23
C LEU A 6 -4.52 7.93 8.99
N SER A 7 -3.82 8.84 8.31
CA SER A 7 -2.79 9.67 8.93
C SER A 7 -2.78 11.08 8.33
N GLY A 8 -1.90 11.93 8.81
CA GLY A 8 -1.82 13.32 8.38
C GLY A 8 -1.01 14.19 9.31
N GLY A 9 -0.49 15.29 8.78
CA GLY A 9 0.24 16.26 9.59
C GLY A 9 -0.64 16.84 10.70
N ILE A 10 -0.05 17.21 11.84
CA ILE A 10 -0.77 17.88 12.92
C ILE A 10 -1.44 19.16 12.40
N GLY A 11 -2.72 19.36 12.71
CA GLY A 11 -3.52 20.47 12.19
C GLY A 11 -4.13 20.24 10.79
N SER A 12 -3.89 19.11 10.13
CA SER A 12 -4.40 18.79 8.79
C SER A 12 -5.91 18.57 8.70
N GLY A 13 -6.59 18.24 9.81
CA GLY A 13 -8.02 17.94 9.82
C GLY A 13 -8.38 16.46 9.65
N LYS A 14 -7.44 15.55 9.93
CA LYS A 14 -7.66 14.10 10.02
C LYS A 14 -8.94 13.68 10.77
N SER A 15 -9.23 14.31 11.91
CA SER A 15 -10.43 14.01 12.71
C SER A 15 -11.74 14.38 12.01
N THR A 16 -11.72 15.35 11.08
CA THR A 16 -12.88 15.67 10.24
C THR A 16 -13.18 14.52 9.28
N VAL A 17 -12.15 13.96 8.65
CA VAL A 17 -12.27 12.81 7.74
C VAL A 17 -12.74 11.57 8.51
N ALA A 18 -12.10 11.26 9.64
CA ALA A 18 -12.46 10.12 10.49
C ALA A 18 -13.93 10.16 10.91
N ARG A 19 -14.40 11.32 11.40
CA ARG A 19 -15.80 11.51 11.80
C ARG A 19 -16.77 11.31 10.66
N ARG A 20 -16.45 11.86 9.48
CA ARG A 20 -17.30 11.73 8.30
C ARG A 20 -17.41 10.27 7.84
N TRP A 21 -16.35 9.47 7.92
CA TRP A 21 -16.46 8.03 7.63
C TRP A 21 -17.21 7.24 8.69
N VAL A 22 -17.12 7.63 9.97
CA VAL A 22 -17.97 7.04 11.02
C VAL A 22 -19.45 7.31 10.74
N GLU A 23 -19.81 8.51 10.26
CA GLU A 23 -21.18 8.84 9.82
C GLU A 23 -21.65 7.94 8.67
N HIS A 24 -20.73 7.46 7.83
CA HIS A 24 -21.02 6.49 6.76
C HIS A 24 -21.02 5.02 7.22
N GLY A 25 -20.68 4.75 8.48
CA GLY A 25 -20.66 3.40 9.07
C GLY A 25 -19.28 2.77 9.21
N ALA A 26 -18.19 3.52 9.05
CA ALA A 26 -16.85 2.99 9.33
C ALA A 26 -16.64 2.68 10.81
N VAL A 27 -15.89 1.60 11.08
CA VAL A 27 -15.39 1.31 12.42
C VAL A 27 -14.08 2.07 12.62
N LEU A 28 -14.08 3.05 13.53
CA LEU A 28 -12.89 3.82 13.86
C LEU A 28 -12.10 3.17 14.99
N ILE A 29 -10.82 2.93 14.75
CA ILE A 29 -9.83 2.54 15.74
C ILE A 29 -8.84 3.70 15.85
N ASP A 30 -8.84 4.40 16.98
CA ASP A 30 -7.99 5.58 17.20
C ASP A 30 -6.81 5.20 18.10
N ALA A 31 -5.60 5.28 17.55
CA ALA A 31 -4.38 4.91 18.26
C ALA A 31 -4.10 5.80 19.47
N ASP A 32 -4.47 7.09 19.42
CA ASP A 32 -4.31 7.99 20.57
C ASP A 32 -5.27 7.60 21.70
N VAL A 33 -6.52 7.25 21.37
CA VAL A 33 -7.51 6.77 22.34
C VAL A 33 -7.03 5.48 22.99
N ILE A 34 -6.58 4.50 22.20
CA ILE A 34 -6.05 3.23 22.70
C ILE A 34 -4.85 3.46 23.63
N ALA A 35 -3.93 4.36 23.25
CA ALA A 35 -2.79 4.72 24.09
C ALA A 35 -3.21 5.32 25.44
N ARG A 36 -4.40 5.93 25.54
CA ARG A 36 -4.97 6.39 26.84
C ARG A 36 -5.61 5.24 27.60
N GLU A 37 -6.37 4.38 26.93
CA GLU A 37 -7.09 3.26 27.53
C GLU A 37 -6.14 2.28 28.22
N VAL A 38 -5.02 1.93 27.57
CA VAL A 38 -4.09 0.90 28.05
C VAL A 38 -3.33 1.30 29.32
N VAL A 39 -3.38 2.57 29.71
CA VAL A 39 -2.80 3.13 30.95
C VAL A 39 -3.84 3.88 31.79
N ALA A 40 -5.13 3.60 31.59
CA ALA A 40 -6.20 4.16 32.40
C ALA A 40 -6.15 3.60 33.85
N PRO A 41 -6.74 4.31 34.84
CA PRO A 41 -6.91 3.77 36.19
C PRO A 41 -7.49 2.35 36.20
N GLY A 42 -6.85 1.45 36.95
CA GLY A 42 -7.25 0.04 37.05
C GLY A 42 -6.74 -0.86 35.92
N SER A 43 -6.00 -0.34 34.94
CA SER A 43 -5.41 -1.16 33.87
C SER A 43 -4.08 -1.80 34.28
N ASP A 44 -3.79 -2.98 33.74
CA ASP A 44 -2.50 -3.66 33.88
C ASP A 44 -1.32 -2.86 33.30
N GLY A 45 -1.59 -1.91 32.38
CA GLY A 45 -0.55 -1.02 31.87
C GLY A 45 -0.19 0.07 32.84
N LEU A 46 -1.17 0.70 33.50
CA LEU A 46 -0.88 1.67 34.54
C LEU A 46 -0.13 1.03 35.72
N ALA A 47 -0.56 -0.16 36.15
CA ALA A 47 0.13 -0.91 37.21
C ALA A 47 1.60 -1.17 36.87
N ALA A 48 1.90 -1.63 35.65
CA ALA A 48 3.28 -1.85 35.20
C ALA A 48 4.10 -0.56 35.08
N VAL A 49 3.48 0.55 34.66
CA VAL A 49 4.14 1.87 34.63
C VAL A 49 4.48 2.32 36.05
N VAL A 50 3.56 2.18 37.01
CA VAL A 50 3.81 2.53 38.42
C VAL A 50 4.86 1.64 39.04
N GLU A 51 4.85 0.33 38.77
CA GLU A 51 5.89 -0.59 39.24
C GLU A 51 7.28 -0.17 38.76
N ARG A 52 7.40 0.24 37.49
CA ARG A 52 8.70 0.63 36.92
C ARG A 52 9.15 2.03 37.33
N PHE A 53 8.25 3.00 37.35
CA PHE A 53 8.59 4.43 37.52
C PHE A 53 8.24 4.99 38.90
N GLY A 54 7.56 4.22 39.75
CA GLY A 54 7.08 4.63 41.06
C GLY A 54 5.82 5.50 41.00
N GLU A 55 5.18 5.72 42.15
CA GLU A 55 3.90 6.45 42.26
C GLU A 55 3.97 7.92 41.85
N GLY A 56 5.17 8.51 41.73
CA GLY A 56 5.35 9.90 41.28
C GLY A 56 4.90 10.17 39.83
N VAL A 57 4.50 9.14 39.08
CA VAL A 57 3.87 9.27 37.75
C VAL A 57 2.34 9.33 37.81
N LEU A 58 1.75 9.29 39.01
CA LEU A 58 0.31 9.42 39.21
C LEU A 58 -0.09 10.86 39.55
N ASP A 59 -1.32 11.23 39.20
CA ASP A 59 -1.98 12.43 39.70
C ASP A 59 -2.74 12.16 41.02
N GLU A 60 -3.37 13.19 41.56
CA GLU A 60 -4.14 13.11 42.81
C GLU A 60 -5.36 12.17 42.76
N HIS A 61 -5.76 11.72 41.57
CA HIS A 61 -6.86 10.79 41.36
C HIS A 61 -6.38 9.38 41.02
N GLY A 62 -5.07 9.12 41.08
CA GLY A 62 -4.48 7.83 40.75
C GLY A 62 -4.46 7.52 39.25
N ALA A 63 -4.65 8.53 38.38
CA ALA A 63 -4.46 8.40 36.95
C ALA A 63 -3.03 8.77 36.53
N LEU A 64 -2.60 8.38 35.34
CA LEU A 64 -1.27 8.73 34.83
C LEU A 64 -1.13 10.24 34.65
N ASN A 65 -0.23 10.86 35.40
CA ASN A 65 0.22 12.23 35.18
C ASN A 65 1.12 12.27 33.93
N ARG A 66 0.50 12.56 32.79
CA ARG A 66 1.17 12.56 31.49
C ARG A 66 2.29 13.60 31.39
N SER A 67 2.14 14.75 32.05
CA SER A 67 3.16 15.79 32.03
C SER A 67 4.40 15.33 32.81
N ALA A 68 4.22 14.79 34.01
CA ALA A 68 5.31 14.21 34.81
C ALA A 68 5.97 13.03 34.07
N MET A 69 5.18 12.16 33.45
CA MET A 69 5.72 11.05 32.66
C MET A 69 6.50 11.55 31.44
N ALA A 70 5.98 12.56 30.73
CA ALA A 70 6.65 13.18 29.58
C ALA A 70 7.99 13.78 29.97
N GLU A 71 8.05 14.61 31.02
CA GLU A 71 9.30 15.20 31.53
C GLU A 71 10.37 14.14 31.79
N ARG A 72 9.95 13.00 32.35
CA ARG A 72 10.84 11.88 32.68
C ARG A 72 11.38 11.17 31.44
N VAL A 73 10.55 10.89 30.43
CA VAL A 73 10.99 10.20 29.20
C VAL A 73 11.64 11.13 28.18
N PHE A 74 11.41 12.44 28.26
CA PHE A 74 12.09 13.42 27.41
C PHE A 74 13.56 13.60 27.82
N ALA A 75 13.87 13.46 29.11
CA ALA A 75 15.22 13.61 29.62
C ALA A 75 16.05 12.31 29.58
N ASP A 76 15.42 11.15 29.38
CA ASP A 76 16.06 9.83 29.49
C ASP A 76 15.57 8.85 28.42
N ASP A 77 16.45 8.52 27.48
CA ASP A 77 16.19 7.56 26.40
C ASP A 77 15.96 6.12 26.89
N SER A 78 16.57 5.74 28.02
CA SER A 78 16.33 4.44 28.64
C SER A 78 14.92 4.39 29.21
N ALA A 79 14.50 5.42 29.96
CA ALA A 79 13.14 5.52 30.49
C ALA A 79 12.09 5.53 29.36
N ARG A 80 12.37 6.22 28.26
CA ARG A 80 11.51 6.20 27.06
C ARG A 80 11.37 4.80 26.47
N THR A 81 12.48 4.08 26.35
CA THR A 81 12.51 2.70 25.82
C THR A 81 11.71 1.75 26.70
N GLU A 82 11.85 1.86 28.02
CA GLU A 82 11.12 1.02 28.97
C GLU A 82 9.62 1.32 28.98
N LEU A 83 9.23 2.60 28.97
CA LEU A 83 7.82 2.98 28.85
C LEU A 83 7.22 2.41 27.57
N ASN A 84 7.92 2.55 26.43
CA ASN A 84 7.48 2.00 25.15
C ASN A 84 7.36 0.48 25.21
N GLY A 85 8.30 -0.22 25.88
CA GLY A 85 8.25 -1.66 26.10
C GLY A 85 7.04 -2.12 26.92
N ILE A 86 6.54 -1.29 27.83
CA ILE A 86 5.32 -1.56 28.60
C ILE A 86 4.07 -1.28 27.76
N VAL A 87 4.04 -0.12 27.08
CA VAL A 87 2.83 0.41 26.45
C VAL A 87 2.58 -0.19 25.07
N HIS A 88 3.59 -0.31 24.20
CA HIS A 88 3.39 -0.74 22.81
C HIS A 88 2.77 -2.15 22.66
N PRO A 89 3.19 -3.18 23.42
CA PRO A 89 2.54 -4.49 23.32
C PRO A 89 1.05 -4.46 23.72
N ARG A 90 0.69 -3.59 24.67
CA ARG A 90 -0.71 -3.42 25.11
C ARG A 90 -1.55 -2.69 24.08
N ILE A 91 -0.98 -1.66 23.44
CA ILE A 91 -1.62 -1.00 22.28
C ILE A 91 -1.86 -2.03 21.17
N ALA A 92 -0.83 -2.79 20.78
CA ALA A 92 -0.94 -3.79 19.73
C ALA A 92 -2.02 -4.84 20.03
N ARG A 93 -2.07 -5.35 21.26
CA ARG A 93 -3.12 -6.28 21.70
C ARG A 93 -4.50 -5.66 21.63
N ARG A 94 -4.69 -4.45 22.16
CA ARG A 94 -5.99 -3.76 22.16
C ARG A 94 -6.46 -3.45 20.73
N THR A 95 -5.56 -3.02 19.86
CA THR A 95 -5.85 -2.84 18.43
C THR A 95 -6.29 -4.15 17.79
N ALA A 96 -5.60 -5.27 18.06
CA ALA A 96 -5.97 -6.58 17.53
C ALA A 96 -7.35 -7.03 18.04
N ASP A 97 -7.66 -6.83 19.32
CA ASP A 97 -8.96 -7.16 19.91
C ASP A 97 -10.09 -6.35 19.24
N LEU A 98 -9.87 -5.04 19.00
CA LEU A 98 -10.84 -4.18 18.31
C LEU A 98 -11.03 -4.56 16.85
N MET A 99 -9.95 -4.91 16.15
CA MET A 99 -10.01 -5.42 14.77
C MET A 99 -10.80 -6.73 14.72
N ALA A 100 -10.52 -7.67 15.63
CA ALA A 100 -11.20 -8.96 15.70
C ALA A 100 -12.69 -8.85 16.06
N ALA A 101 -13.08 -7.81 16.82
CA ALA A 101 -14.47 -7.53 17.16
C ALA A 101 -15.24 -6.77 16.06
N ALA A 102 -14.56 -6.24 15.04
CA ALA A 102 -15.22 -5.55 13.93
C ALA A 102 -16.03 -6.54 13.07
N PRO A 103 -17.21 -6.13 12.54
CA PRO A 103 -17.96 -6.93 11.59
C PRO A 103 -17.12 -7.37 10.38
N GLU A 104 -17.43 -8.54 9.81
CA GLU A 104 -16.67 -9.07 8.67
C GLU A 104 -16.72 -8.14 7.44
N ASP A 105 -17.83 -7.41 7.27
CA ASP A 105 -18.09 -6.43 6.21
C ASP A 105 -17.69 -5.00 6.58
N ALA A 106 -16.99 -4.81 7.69
CA ALA A 106 -16.58 -3.48 8.13
C ALA A 106 -15.48 -2.88 7.23
N ILE A 107 -15.58 -1.57 7.04
CA ILE A 107 -14.44 -0.72 6.68
C ILE A 107 -13.88 -0.18 7.98
N VAL A 108 -12.72 -0.72 8.39
CA VAL A 108 -12.01 -0.29 9.58
C VAL A 108 -11.03 0.81 9.22
N VAL A 109 -11.20 1.97 9.85
CA VAL A 109 -10.31 3.12 9.73
C VAL A 109 -9.43 3.15 10.97
N HIS A 110 -8.13 2.90 10.79
CA HIS A 110 -7.16 3.01 11.86
C HIS A 110 -6.50 4.39 11.79
N ASP A 111 -6.90 5.29 12.68
CA ASP A 111 -6.31 6.61 12.82
C ASP A 111 -4.98 6.50 13.60
N ILE A 112 -3.86 6.69 12.90
CA ILE A 112 -2.50 6.63 13.44
C ILE A 112 -1.74 7.90 13.07
N PRO A 113 -1.51 8.83 14.01
CA PRO A 113 -0.74 10.05 13.76
C PRO A 113 0.68 9.81 13.25
N LEU A 114 1.32 8.71 13.69
CA LEU A 114 2.72 8.36 13.36
C LEU A 114 2.84 7.22 12.35
N LEU A 115 1.82 7.00 11.50
CA LEU A 115 1.77 5.89 10.54
C LEU A 115 3.01 5.84 9.63
N VAL A 116 3.45 7.02 9.16
CA VAL A 116 4.53 7.16 8.19
C VAL A 116 5.89 7.02 8.88
N GLU A 117 6.02 7.61 10.06
CA GLU A 117 7.21 7.58 10.91
C GLU A 117 7.54 6.15 11.35
N LEU A 118 6.51 5.37 11.69
CA LEU A 118 6.63 3.98 12.15
C LEU A 118 6.65 2.96 11.00
N GLY A 119 6.48 3.38 9.75
CA GLY A 119 6.53 2.50 8.59
C GLY A 119 5.35 1.53 8.47
N TYR A 120 4.19 1.87 9.03
CA TYR A 120 3.01 0.99 9.07
C TYR A 120 2.14 1.03 7.80
N ALA A 121 2.56 1.75 6.76
CA ALA A 121 1.76 1.89 5.54
C ALA A 121 1.43 0.54 4.85
N ALA A 122 2.35 -0.43 4.95
CA ALA A 122 2.17 -1.76 4.37
C ALA A 122 1.21 -2.66 5.17
N ASP A 123 0.79 -2.27 6.38
CA ASP A 123 -0.20 -3.01 7.20
C ASP A 123 -1.64 -2.86 6.70
N TYR A 124 -1.89 -1.86 5.86
CA TYR A 124 -3.22 -1.48 5.40
C TYR A 124 -3.39 -1.77 3.92
N HIS A 125 -4.61 -2.05 3.51
CA HIS A 125 -4.97 -2.20 2.09
C HIS A 125 -4.85 -0.87 1.36
N LEU A 126 -5.19 0.23 2.06
CA LEU A 126 -5.15 1.59 1.57
C LEU A 126 -4.71 2.54 2.68
N VAL A 127 -3.84 3.49 2.37
CA VAL A 127 -3.41 4.57 3.24
C VAL A 127 -3.94 5.89 2.71
N VAL A 128 -4.69 6.59 3.54
CA VAL A 128 -5.19 7.93 3.27
C VAL A 128 -4.43 8.93 4.14
N ILE A 129 -3.80 9.89 3.47
CA ILE A 129 -3.14 11.00 4.14
C ILE A 129 -3.98 12.26 3.95
N VAL A 130 -4.29 12.92 5.07
CA VAL A 130 -4.88 14.26 5.07
C VAL A 130 -3.77 15.27 5.32
N ASP A 131 -3.68 16.30 4.49
CA ASP A 131 -2.76 17.41 4.72
C ASP A 131 -3.41 18.75 4.40
N ALA A 132 -2.72 19.82 4.75
CA ALA A 132 -3.07 21.18 4.38
C ALA A 132 -1.81 22.04 4.36
N ASP A 133 -1.87 23.22 3.75
CA ASP A 133 -0.80 24.21 3.79
C ASP A 133 -0.26 24.41 5.22
N GLU A 134 1.07 24.46 5.36
CA GLU A 134 1.72 24.56 6.68
C GLU A 134 1.21 25.75 7.48
N GLU A 135 1.11 26.92 6.86
CA GLU A 135 0.61 28.14 7.52
C GLU A 135 -0.85 28.02 7.97
N LEU A 136 -1.69 27.29 7.22
CA LEU A 136 -3.06 27.01 7.65
C LEU A 136 -3.07 26.05 8.84
N ARG A 137 -2.20 25.03 8.85
CA ARG A 137 -2.06 24.09 9.97
C ARG A 137 -1.58 24.80 11.23
N VAL A 138 -0.60 25.71 11.11
CA VAL A 138 -0.13 26.57 12.22
C VAL A 138 -1.30 27.39 12.77
N ARG A 139 -2.03 28.12 11.92
CA ARG A 139 -3.20 28.91 12.37
C ARG A 139 -4.23 28.06 13.12
N ARG A 140 -4.60 26.90 12.57
CA ARG A 140 -5.54 25.95 13.21
C ARG A 140 -5.05 25.47 14.58
N LEU A 141 -3.74 25.33 14.78
CA LEU A 141 -3.17 24.91 16.06
C LEU A 141 -3.13 26.05 17.07
N VAL A 142 -2.84 27.27 16.62
CA VAL A 142 -2.89 28.47 17.45
C VAL A 142 -4.31 28.76 17.92
N GLU A 143 -5.31 28.64 17.04
CA GLU A 143 -6.73 28.74 17.40
C GLU A 143 -7.17 27.69 18.43
N ARG A 144 -6.45 26.55 18.49
CA ARG A 144 -6.66 25.49 19.50
C ARG A 144 -5.86 25.72 20.79
N GLY A 145 -5.18 26.86 20.92
CA GLY A 145 -4.48 27.27 22.13
C GLY A 145 -2.99 26.90 22.20
N LEU A 146 -2.38 26.41 21.12
CA LEU A 146 -0.92 26.21 21.08
C LEU A 146 -0.21 27.54 20.79
N GLY A 147 0.95 27.77 21.42
CA GLY A 147 1.83 28.86 21.00
C GLY A 147 2.35 28.60 19.57
N GLU A 148 2.49 29.65 18.75
CA GLU A 148 2.91 29.50 17.35
C GLU A 148 4.26 28.78 17.21
N SER A 149 5.23 29.12 18.07
CA SER A 149 6.55 28.49 18.08
C SER A 149 6.48 26.98 18.38
N ASP A 150 5.62 26.57 19.34
CA ASP A 150 5.36 25.16 19.66
C ASP A 150 4.64 24.46 18.50
N ALA A 151 3.62 25.09 17.91
CA ALA A 151 2.90 24.54 16.75
C ALA A 151 3.87 24.22 15.58
N ARG A 152 4.74 25.17 15.23
CA ARG A 152 5.76 24.96 14.20
C ARG A 152 6.79 23.90 14.58
N ALA A 153 7.21 23.85 15.85
CA ALA A 153 8.14 22.83 16.33
C ALA A 153 7.56 21.41 16.17
N ARG A 154 6.28 21.22 16.51
CA ARG A 154 5.57 19.95 16.34
C ARG A 154 5.35 19.57 14.88
N ILE A 155 5.09 20.53 14.01
CA ILE A 155 4.98 20.26 12.57
C ILE A 155 6.31 19.73 12.02
N ARG A 156 7.43 20.37 12.40
CA ARG A 156 8.77 19.99 11.95
C ARG A 156 9.27 18.66 12.50
N SER A 157 8.75 18.20 13.64
CA SER A 157 9.16 16.92 14.23
C SER A 157 8.48 15.70 13.59
N GLN A 158 7.41 15.90 12.81
CA GLN A 158 6.72 14.85 12.07
C GLN A 158 7.42 14.54 10.74
N ALA A 159 7.01 13.46 10.07
CA ALA A 159 7.47 13.13 8.73
C ALA A 159 7.35 14.33 7.77
N SER A 160 8.23 14.44 6.78
CA SER A 160 8.09 15.45 5.72
C SER A 160 6.87 15.18 4.85
N GLU A 161 6.39 16.20 4.13
CA GLU A 161 5.33 16.02 3.12
C GLU A 161 5.73 14.95 2.10
N GLN A 162 6.99 14.98 1.64
CA GLN A 162 7.50 13.99 0.69
C GLN A 162 7.33 12.56 1.21
N ARG A 163 7.72 12.28 2.46
CA ARG A 163 7.55 10.95 3.05
C ARG A 163 6.08 10.56 3.19
N ARG A 164 5.20 11.53 3.50
CA ARG A 164 3.75 11.30 3.52
C ARG A 164 3.20 10.98 2.12
N ARG A 165 3.63 11.70 1.08
CA ARG A 165 3.26 11.45 -0.33
C ARG A 165 3.70 10.07 -0.80
N GLU A 166 4.89 9.64 -0.41
CA GLU A 166 5.41 8.31 -0.72
C GLU A 166 4.53 7.20 -0.11
N ALA A 167 4.00 7.42 1.10
CA ALA A 167 3.12 6.47 1.79
C ALA A 167 1.63 6.54 1.38
N ALA A 168 1.16 7.65 0.82
CA ALA A 168 -0.25 7.89 0.52
C ALA A 168 -0.72 7.16 -0.75
N ASP A 169 -1.77 6.33 -0.65
CA ASP A 169 -2.52 5.89 -1.83
C ASP A 169 -3.58 6.91 -2.24
N VAL A 170 -4.10 7.63 -1.23
CA VAL A 170 -5.00 8.75 -1.42
C VAL A 170 -4.46 9.92 -0.61
N TRP A 171 -4.38 11.07 -1.27
CA TRP A 171 -4.06 12.33 -0.65
C TRP A 171 -5.30 13.21 -0.63
N LEU A 172 -5.75 13.60 0.56
CA LEU A 172 -6.83 14.55 0.75
C LEU A 172 -6.26 15.91 1.14
N ASP A 173 -6.46 16.90 0.28
CA ASP A 173 -6.04 18.27 0.54
C ASP A 173 -7.14 19.05 1.27
N ASN A 174 -6.84 19.48 2.49
CA ASN A 174 -7.71 20.27 3.35
C ASN A 174 -7.21 21.72 3.50
N SER A 175 -6.60 22.26 2.44
CA SER A 175 -6.22 23.68 2.33
C SER A 175 -7.41 24.56 1.89
N GLY A 176 -8.38 23.96 1.19
CA GLY A 176 -9.57 24.64 0.69
C GLY A 176 -10.74 24.73 1.68
N PRO A 177 -11.93 25.14 1.19
CA PRO A 177 -13.19 25.11 1.93
C PRO A 177 -13.51 23.73 2.54
N ALA A 178 -14.12 23.71 3.73
CA ALA A 178 -14.43 22.48 4.44
C ALA A 178 -15.40 21.56 3.66
N ASP A 179 -16.28 22.12 2.85
CA ASP A 179 -17.25 21.35 2.06
C ASP A 179 -16.59 20.62 0.87
N ASP A 180 -15.47 21.15 0.34
CA ASP A 180 -14.71 20.47 -0.72
C ASP A 180 -14.08 19.17 -0.19
N LEU A 181 -13.46 19.23 1.00
CA LEU A 181 -12.95 18.05 1.68
C LEU A 181 -14.08 17.04 1.95
N ARG A 182 -15.22 17.48 2.48
CA ARG A 182 -16.36 16.59 2.76
C ARG A 182 -16.83 15.89 1.49
N ALA A 183 -16.97 16.64 0.40
CA ALA A 183 -17.38 16.07 -0.88
C ALA A 183 -16.34 15.06 -1.40
N GLU A 184 -15.05 15.29 -1.20
CA GLU A 184 -14.00 14.34 -1.57
C GLU A 184 -14.02 13.07 -0.72
N VAL A 185 -14.21 13.22 0.60
CA VAL A 185 -14.34 12.10 1.54
C VAL A 185 -15.56 11.22 1.20
N ASP A 186 -16.69 11.84 0.86
CA ASP A 186 -17.92 11.15 0.45
C ASP A 186 -17.76 10.43 -0.90
N ARG A 187 -17.05 11.06 -1.85
CA ARG A 187 -16.69 10.43 -3.12
C ARG A 187 -15.77 9.25 -2.91
N LEU A 188 -14.72 9.39 -2.10
CA LEU A 188 -13.78 8.29 -1.82
C LEU A 188 -14.50 7.10 -1.19
N TRP A 189 -15.40 7.38 -0.23
CA TRP A 189 -16.22 6.35 0.41
C TRP A 189 -17.03 5.56 -0.63
N THR A 190 -17.83 6.27 -1.42
CA THR A 190 -18.80 5.65 -2.36
C THR A 190 -18.11 4.98 -3.55
N ARG A 191 -17.08 5.62 -4.12
CA ARG A 191 -16.48 5.18 -5.40
C ARG A 191 -15.34 4.18 -5.22
N ARG A 192 -14.65 4.20 -4.07
CA ARG A 192 -13.49 3.35 -3.82
C ARG A 192 -13.66 2.45 -2.61
N LEU A 193 -13.94 3.00 -1.42
CA LEU A 193 -13.87 2.20 -0.18
C LEU A 193 -14.96 1.11 -0.11
N VAL A 194 -16.21 1.47 -0.40
CA VAL A 194 -17.33 0.50 -0.44
C VAL A 194 -17.10 -0.61 -1.47
N PRO A 195 -16.82 -0.32 -2.76
CA PRO A 195 -16.54 -1.39 -3.72
C PRO A 195 -15.27 -2.17 -3.37
N PHE A 196 -14.21 -1.53 -2.85
CA PHE A 196 -12.99 -2.22 -2.45
C PHE A 196 -13.24 -3.19 -1.28
N GLU A 197 -14.03 -2.80 -0.27
CA GLU A 197 -14.43 -3.70 0.82
C GLU A 197 -15.09 -4.95 0.26
N SER A 198 -16.11 -4.75 -0.57
CA SER A 198 -16.86 -5.87 -1.14
C SER A 198 -15.96 -6.79 -1.97
N ASN A 199 -15.02 -6.21 -2.74
CA ASN A 199 -14.06 -6.99 -3.52
C ASN A 199 -13.10 -7.79 -2.63
N VAL A 200 -12.61 -7.21 -1.52
CA VAL A 200 -11.71 -7.91 -0.59
C VAL A 200 -12.44 -9.04 0.13
N ARG A 201 -13.61 -8.76 0.72
CA ARG A 201 -14.37 -9.75 1.49
C ARG A 201 -14.90 -10.88 0.62
N LEU A 202 -15.43 -10.55 -0.57
CA LEU A 202 -16.02 -11.53 -1.48
C LEU A 202 -15.00 -12.11 -2.47
N ARG A 203 -13.72 -11.75 -2.37
CA ARG A 203 -12.64 -12.15 -3.28
C ARG A 203 -12.96 -11.84 -4.75
N GLN A 204 -13.60 -10.70 -5.02
CA GLN A 204 -14.03 -10.31 -6.37
C GLN A 204 -12.96 -9.50 -7.10
N LEU A 205 -12.93 -9.67 -8.41
CA LEU A 205 -12.06 -8.93 -9.31
C LEU A 205 -12.75 -7.62 -9.71
N PRO A 206 -12.08 -6.45 -9.62
CA PRO A 206 -12.70 -5.19 -9.99
C PRO A 206 -12.91 -5.13 -11.51
N ASN A 207 -13.94 -4.40 -11.93
CA ASN A 207 -14.13 -4.09 -13.35
C ASN A 207 -13.10 -3.06 -13.81
N ARG A 208 -12.18 -3.48 -14.67
CA ARG A 208 -11.07 -2.65 -15.17
C ARG A 208 -11.41 -1.83 -16.42
N GLY A 209 -12.63 -1.98 -16.94
CA GLY A 209 -13.04 -1.38 -18.22
C GLY A 209 -12.16 -1.80 -19.41
N PRO A 210 -12.30 -1.09 -20.55
CA PRO A 210 -11.52 -1.34 -21.76
C PRO A 210 -10.04 -1.00 -21.56
N ALA A 211 -9.18 -1.54 -22.43
CA ALA A 211 -7.76 -1.24 -22.43
C ALA A 211 -7.51 0.18 -22.99
N ARG A 212 -7.39 1.18 -22.10
CA ARG A 212 -7.00 2.54 -22.47
C ARG A 212 -5.51 2.76 -22.24
N ILE A 213 -4.80 3.20 -23.28
CA ILE A 213 -3.41 3.63 -23.16
C ILE A 213 -3.38 5.10 -22.74
N VAL A 214 -2.56 5.38 -21.73
CA VAL A 214 -2.26 6.72 -21.22
C VAL A 214 -0.76 6.97 -21.35
N GLU A 215 -0.38 8.25 -21.37
CA GLU A 215 1.03 8.63 -21.29
C GLU A 215 1.65 8.16 -19.98
N HIS A 216 2.98 8.09 -19.96
CA HIS A 216 3.71 7.66 -18.77
C HIS A 216 3.39 8.56 -17.58
N ASP A 217 2.90 7.96 -16.49
CA ASP A 217 2.67 8.65 -15.22
C ASP A 217 3.95 8.57 -14.36
N PRO A 218 4.60 9.70 -14.03
CA PRO A 218 5.79 9.71 -13.18
C PRO A 218 5.52 9.21 -11.75
N ASP A 219 4.25 9.06 -11.34
CA ASP A 219 3.87 8.53 -10.03
C ASP A 219 3.78 7.00 -10.00
N TRP A 220 3.78 6.30 -11.14
CA TRP A 220 3.75 4.84 -11.17
C TRP A 220 4.84 4.18 -10.32
N PRO A 221 6.12 4.62 -10.33
CA PRO A 221 7.13 4.05 -9.46
C PRO A 221 6.79 4.17 -7.96
N ARG A 222 6.21 5.30 -7.53
CA ARG A 222 5.81 5.51 -6.12
C ARG A 222 4.62 4.63 -5.75
N GLN A 223 3.62 4.56 -6.62
CA GLN A 223 2.47 3.66 -6.46
C GLN A 223 2.92 2.20 -6.41
N ALA A 224 3.88 1.82 -7.26
CA ALA A 224 4.42 0.47 -7.32
C ALA A 224 5.21 0.11 -6.06
N ALA A 225 6.02 1.03 -5.52
CA ALA A 225 6.76 0.81 -4.28
C ALA A 225 5.83 0.51 -3.10
N ARG A 226 4.69 1.22 -2.98
CA ARG A 226 3.70 0.96 -1.91
C ARG A 226 3.08 -0.43 -2.01
N LEU A 227 2.61 -0.80 -3.21
CA LEU A 227 2.03 -2.12 -3.42
C LEU A 227 3.06 -3.24 -3.26
N ALA A 228 4.29 -3.05 -3.74
CA ALA A 228 5.38 -4.01 -3.54
C ALA A 228 5.65 -4.23 -2.04
N ALA A 229 5.66 -3.17 -1.23
CA ALA A 229 5.82 -3.30 0.22
C ALA A 229 4.68 -4.09 0.88
N ARG A 230 3.42 -3.88 0.46
CA ARG A 230 2.27 -4.67 0.92
C ARG A 230 2.38 -6.13 0.53
N LEU A 231 2.75 -6.41 -0.72
CA LEU A 231 2.91 -7.76 -1.26
C LEU A 231 4.03 -8.51 -0.55
N SER A 232 5.19 -7.89 -0.36
CA SER A 232 6.30 -8.47 0.41
C SER A 232 5.88 -8.78 1.85
N LYS A 233 5.15 -7.86 2.49
CA LYS A 233 4.65 -8.06 3.86
C LYS A 233 3.64 -9.20 3.95
N ALA A 234 2.69 -9.27 3.01
CA ALA A 234 1.68 -10.33 2.97
C ALA A 234 2.31 -11.71 2.71
N ALA A 235 3.36 -11.76 1.90
CA ALA A 235 4.02 -13.01 1.54
C ALA A 235 5.05 -13.50 2.57
N GLY A 236 5.56 -12.61 3.43
CA GLY A 236 6.54 -12.94 4.46
C GLY A 236 7.77 -13.65 3.88
N GLU A 237 8.26 -14.67 4.57
CA GLU A 237 9.49 -15.40 4.21
C GLU A 237 9.38 -16.27 2.93
N ARG A 238 8.17 -16.39 2.36
CA ARG A 238 7.95 -17.09 1.08
C ARG A 238 8.25 -16.20 -0.11
N ALA A 239 8.14 -14.88 0.02
CA ALA A 239 8.62 -13.96 -1.00
C ALA A 239 10.13 -13.84 -0.90
N LEU A 240 10.81 -14.30 -1.95
CA LEU A 240 12.22 -14.01 -2.13
C LEU A 240 12.40 -12.55 -2.61
N ARG A 241 11.45 -12.09 -3.44
CA ARG A 241 11.47 -10.76 -4.05
C ARG A 241 10.10 -10.35 -4.59
N VAL A 242 9.86 -9.05 -4.64
CA VAL A 242 8.77 -8.46 -5.41
C VAL A 242 9.33 -7.39 -6.35
N ASP A 243 9.13 -7.57 -7.65
CA ASP A 243 9.60 -6.66 -8.69
C ASP A 243 8.42 -5.97 -9.39
N HIS A 244 8.53 -4.65 -9.61
CA HIS A 244 7.65 -3.94 -10.55
C HIS A 244 8.11 -4.24 -11.97
N ILE A 245 7.26 -4.93 -12.73
CA ILE A 245 7.51 -5.38 -14.09
C ILE A 245 6.48 -4.76 -15.06
N GLY A 246 6.45 -5.24 -16.30
CA GLY A 246 5.49 -4.78 -17.31
C GLY A 246 5.74 -3.34 -17.78
N SER A 247 4.77 -2.78 -18.51
CA SER A 247 4.97 -1.49 -19.20
C SER A 247 5.13 -0.30 -18.26
N THR A 248 4.40 -0.28 -17.14
CA THR A 248 4.43 0.82 -16.18
C THR A 248 5.75 0.90 -15.42
N SER A 249 6.59 -0.14 -15.50
CA SER A 249 7.94 -0.14 -14.92
C SER A 249 9.00 0.46 -15.85
N VAL A 250 8.65 0.81 -17.10
CA VAL A 250 9.57 1.36 -18.09
C VAL A 250 9.34 2.88 -18.18
N PRO A 251 10.35 3.73 -17.87
CA PRO A 251 10.23 5.18 -18.02
C PRO A 251 9.86 5.57 -19.45
N ASP A 252 9.06 6.63 -19.57
CA ASP A 252 8.64 7.24 -20.84
C ASP A 252 7.87 6.30 -21.80
N LEU A 253 7.35 5.18 -21.29
CA LEU A 253 6.55 4.24 -22.08
C LEU A 253 5.06 4.42 -21.78
N ALA A 254 4.28 4.85 -22.78
CA ALA A 254 2.83 4.91 -22.65
C ALA A 254 2.24 3.52 -22.45
N ALA A 255 1.31 3.37 -21.51
CA ALA A 255 0.82 2.07 -21.06
C ALA A 255 -0.64 2.13 -20.66
N ARG A 256 -1.24 0.96 -20.44
CA ARG A 256 -2.47 0.89 -19.65
C ARG A 256 -2.12 1.26 -18.22
N ASP A 257 -2.94 2.08 -17.57
CA ASP A 257 -2.82 2.41 -16.15
C ASP A 257 -3.14 1.18 -15.27
N LEU A 258 -2.19 0.26 -15.25
CA LEU A 258 -2.23 -1.03 -14.56
C LEU A 258 -0.80 -1.39 -14.19
N LEU A 259 -0.58 -1.66 -12.91
CA LEU A 259 0.74 -2.06 -12.40
C LEU A 259 0.90 -3.58 -12.51
N ASP A 260 2.02 -4.06 -13.02
CA ASP A 260 2.32 -5.50 -13.07
C ASP A 260 3.45 -5.81 -12.10
N PHE A 261 3.27 -6.83 -11.26
CA PHE A 261 4.28 -7.28 -10.31
C PHE A 261 4.68 -8.73 -10.57
N GLN A 262 5.93 -9.04 -10.28
CA GLN A 262 6.40 -10.41 -10.14
C GLN A 262 6.80 -10.67 -8.70
N LEU A 263 6.16 -11.64 -8.05
CA LEU A 263 6.57 -12.18 -6.77
C LEU A 263 7.33 -13.48 -7.01
N THR A 264 8.60 -13.48 -6.62
CA THR A 264 9.50 -14.62 -6.81
C THR A 264 9.44 -15.54 -5.59
N VAL A 265 9.20 -16.83 -5.82
CA VAL A 265 9.12 -17.87 -4.77
C VAL A 265 10.09 -19.04 -5.07
N ARG A 266 10.33 -19.90 -4.08
CA ARG A 266 11.22 -21.07 -4.23
C ARG A 266 10.56 -22.23 -4.97
N SER A 267 9.25 -22.39 -4.83
CA SER A 267 8.51 -23.53 -5.36
C SER A 267 7.05 -23.19 -5.68
N MET A 268 6.36 -24.08 -6.37
CA MET A 268 4.90 -23.94 -6.57
C MET A 268 4.12 -24.16 -5.28
N GLU A 269 4.64 -24.93 -4.33
CA GLU A 269 4.03 -25.09 -3.00
C GLU A 269 4.03 -23.75 -2.23
N ASP A 270 5.13 -23.00 -2.30
CA ASP A 270 5.18 -21.64 -1.76
C ASP A 270 4.17 -20.73 -2.47
N ALA A 271 4.04 -20.85 -3.81
CA ALA A 271 3.05 -20.08 -4.57
C ALA A 271 1.61 -20.39 -4.14
N ASP A 272 1.29 -21.67 -3.92
CA ASP A 272 -0.04 -22.13 -3.49
C ASP A 272 -0.34 -21.68 -2.06
N ALA A 273 0.64 -21.76 -1.16
CA ALA A 273 0.50 -21.32 0.22
C ALA A 273 0.26 -19.80 0.37
N LEU A 274 0.57 -19.01 -0.67
CA LEU A 274 0.37 -17.57 -0.69
C LEU A 274 -1.06 -17.14 -1.07
N GLU A 275 -1.94 -18.07 -1.44
CA GLU A 275 -3.29 -17.71 -1.90
C GLU A 275 -4.06 -16.90 -0.86
N GLN A 276 -4.20 -17.44 0.36
CA GLN A 276 -4.94 -16.78 1.44
C GLN A 276 -4.25 -15.47 1.90
N PRO A 277 -2.94 -15.45 2.24
CA PRO A 277 -2.29 -14.22 2.66
C PRO A 277 -2.36 -13.07 1.64
N LEU A 278 -2.20 -13.37 0.35
CA LEU A 278 -2.31 -12.36 -0.71
C LEU A 278 -3.76 -11.90 -0.86
N SER A 279 -4.72 -12.81 -0.81
CA SER A 279 -6.14 -12.47 -0.86
C SER A 279 -6.54 -11.56 0.32
N ASP A 280 -6.06 -11.85 1.52
CA ASP A 280 -6.26 -11.05 2.74
C ASP A 280 -5.57 -9.68 2.70
N ALA A 281 -4.57 -9.54 1.85
CA ALA A 281 -3.93 -8.26 1.53
C ALA A 281 -4.64 -7.50 0.39
N GLY A 282 -5.75 -8.04 -0.14
CA GLY A 282 -6.53 -7.44 -1.22
C GLY A 282 -6.08 -7.85 -2.63
N PHE A 283 -5.42 -9.00 -2.77
CA PHE A 283 -5.02 -9.59 -4.04
C PHE A 283 -5.62 -10.98 -4.23
N PRO A 284 -6.95 -11.10 -4.46
CA PRO A 284 -7.59 -12.38 -4.75
C PRO A 284 -6.93 -13.10 -5.94
N VAL A 285 -6.90 -14.43 -5.86
CA VAL A 285 -6.44 -15.28 -6.95
C VAL A 285 -7.39 -15.21 -8.14
N ARG A 286 -6.84 -15.25 -9.34
CA ARG A 286 -7.56 -15.42 -10.60
C ARG A 286 -7.23 -16.81 -11.16
N PRO A 287 -8.04 -17.84 -10.86
CA PRO A 287 -7.67 -19.23 -11.08
C PRO A 287 -7.69 -19.65 -12.56
N ASP A 288 -8.35 -18.88 -13.45
CA ASP A 288 -8.34 -19.10 -14.90
C ASP A 288 -6.99 -18.80 -15.56
N ILE A 289 -6.02 -18.25 -14.83
CA ILE A 289 -4.68 -17.92 -15.34
C ILE A 289 -3.61 -18.55 -14.44
N ASP A 290 -3.25 -19.79 -14.74
CA ASP A 290 -2.24 -20.57 -14.03
C ASP A 290 -0.97 -20.85 -14.85
N VAL A 291 -0.94 -20.39 -16.09
CA VAL A 291 0.18 -20.55 -17.02
C VAL A 291 0.41 -19.26 -17.80
N ASP A 292 1.67 -18.88 -18.00
CA ASP A 292 2.04 -17.86 -18.99
C ASP A 292 2.04 -18.48 -20.40
N HIS A 293 1.76 -17.68 -21.44
CA HIS A 293 1.83 -18.19 -22.81
C HIS A 293 3.22 -18.76 -23.11
N PRO A 294 3.36 -20.07 -23.41
CA PRO A 294 4.65 -20.69 -23.67
C PRO A 294 5.34 -20.02 -24.84
N ARG A 295 6.68 -20.01 -24.82
CA ARG A 295 7.50 -19.52 -25.92
C ARG A 295 8.17 -20.69 -26.65
N PRO A 296 8.34 -20.63 -27.98
CA PRO A 296 8.68 -21.81 -28.80
C PRO A 296 10.02 -22.49 -28.44
N ASP A 297 10.92 -21.77 -27.78
CA ASP A 297 12.29 -22.15 -27.46
C ASP A 297 12.50 -22.65 -26.03
N ALA A 298 11.46 -22.63 -25.17
CA ALA A 298 11.60 -22.94 -23.75
C ALA A 298 11.36 -24.42 -23.38
N SER A 299 12.02 -24.84 -22.30
CA SER A 299 12.11 -26.18 -21.71
C SER A 299 10.78 -26.75 -21.17
N GLY A 300 9.79 -26.93 -22.03
CA GLY A 300 8.55 -27.67 -21.72
C GLY A 300 7.52 -26.91 -20.86
N PRO A 301 6.31 -27.47 -20.68
CA PRO A 301 5.16 -26.72 -20.14
C PRO A 301 5.32 -26.24 -18.68
N HIS A 302 6.11 -26.95 -17.87
CA HIS A 302 6.29 -26.66 -16.45
C HIS A 302 7.02 -25.34 -16.17
N GLU A 303 7.84 -24.86 -17.10
CA GLU A 303 8.56 -23.58 -17.05
C GLU A 303 7.63 -22.36 -17.04
N TRP A 304 6.37 -22.56 -17.42
CA TRP A 304 5.40 -21.49 -17.62
C TRP A 304 4.28 -21.48 -16.57
N ILE A 305 4.22 -22.50 -15.71
CA ILE A 305 3.25 -22.56 -14.61
C ILE A 305 3.52 -21.44 -13.61
N LYS A 306 2.45 -20.79 -13.14
CA LYS A 306 2.45 -19.70 -12.17
C LYS A 306 1.18 -19.70 -11.31
N ARG A 307 1.10 -18.75 -10.38
CA ARG A 307 -0.18 -18.25 -9.86
C ARG A 307 -0.36 -16.80 -10.26
N PHE A 308 -1.62 -16.40 -10.38
CA PHE A 308 -1.97 -15.06 -10.82
C PHE A 308 -2.99 -14.47 -9.87
N HIS A 309 -2.66 -13.29 -9.34
CA HIS A 309 -3.52 -12.54 -8.44
C HIS A 309 -3.76 -11.14 -9.01
N VAL A 310 -4.79 -10.49 -8.50
CA VAL A 310 -5.29 -9.24 -9.04
C VAL A 310 -5.66 -8.33 -7.88
N SER A 311 -5.23 -7.07 -7.90
CA SER A 311 -5.70 -6.09 -6.90
C SER A 311 -7.23 -5.99 -6.92
N ALA A 312 -7.83 -6.05 -5.74
CA ALA A 312 -9.24 -5.83 -5.48
C ALA A 312 -9.62 -4.33 -5.46
N ASP A 313 -8.64 -3.42 -5.47
CA ASP A 313 -8.87 -1.97 -5.48
C ASP A 313 -9.47 -1.53 -6.83
N PRO A 314 -10.68 -0.92 -6.84
CA PRO A 314 -11.34 -0.50 -8.07
C PRO A 314 -10.71 0.72 -8.74
N GLU A 315 -9.82 1.46 -8.05
CA GLU A 315 -9.14 2.64 -8.61
C GLU A 315 -7.62 2.47 -8.73
N ARG A 316 -7.05 1.37 -8.20
CA ARG A 316 -5.65 1.00 -8.44
C ARG A 316 -5.49 -0.44 -8.87
N PHE A 317 -5.56 -0.63 -10.19
CA PHE A 317 -5.39 -1.93 -10.80
C PHE A 317 -3.94 -2.39 -10.75
N ALA A 318 -3.77 -3.62 -10.25
CA ALA A 318 -2.51 -4.32 -10.33
C ALA A 318 -2.71 -5.80 -10.66
N ASN A 319 -1.76 -6.35 -11.39
CA ASN A 319 -1.58 -7.77 -11.61
C ASN A 319 -0.39 -8.26 -10.78
N LEU A 320 -0.48 -9.47 -10.26
CA LEU A 320 0.60 -10.11 -9.54
C LEU A 320 0.84 -11.50 -10.11
N HIS A 321 2.02 -11.67 -10.69
CA HIS A 321 2.51 -12.95 -11.18
C HIS A 321 3.37 -13.59 -10.10
N VAL A 322 2.95 -14.73 -9.57
CA VAL A 322 3.76 -15.51 -8.62
C VAL A 322 4.51 -16.58 -9.41
N ARG A 323 5.83 -16.47 -9.47
CA ARG A 323 6.68 -17.33 -10.32
C ARG A 323 7.85 -17.91 -9.55
N VAL A 324 8.24 -19.13 -9.92
CA VAL A 324 9.35 -19.84 -9.30
C VAL A 324 10.67 -19.32 -9.83
N ALA A 325 11.61 -19.02 -8.92
CA ALA A 325 12.96 -18.59 -9.26
C ALA A 325 13.64 -19.56 -10.24
N GLY A 326 14.36 -19.01 -11.21
CA GLY A 326 15.08 -19.79 -12.23
C GLY A 326 14.24 -20.26 -13.42
N ARG A 327 12.90 -20.23 -13.35
CA ARG A 327 12.05 -20.63 -14.49
C ARG A 327 12.08 -19.62 -15.64
N ALA A 328 11.77 -20.09 -16.84
CA ALA A 328 11.74 -19.25 -18.04
C ALA A 328 10.77 -18.06 -17.90
N ASN A 329 9.56 -18.29 -17.36
CA ASN A 329 8.58 -17.23 -17.18
C ASN A 329 9.01 -16.17 -16.15
N TRP A 330 9.73 -16.58 -15.10
CA TRP A 330 10.31 -15.71 -14.09
C TRP A 330 11.40 -14.83 -14.68
N ARG A 331 12.35 -15.43 -15.41
CA ARG A 331 13.43 -14.69 -16.07
C ARG A 331 12.87 -13.70 -17.08
N TYR A 332 11.93 -14.13 -17.91
CA TYR A 332 11.34 -13.29 -18.95
C TYR A 332 10.63 -12.05 -18.38
N GLY A 333 9.91 -12.21 -17.27
CA GLY A 333 9.24 -11.10 -16.58
C GLY A 333 10.18 -9.98 -16.16
N LEU A 334 11.45 -10.30 -15.90
CA LEU A 334 12.51 -9.37 -15.51
C LEU A 334 13.29 -8.85 -16.73
N LEU A 335 13.62 -9.74 -17.66
CA LEU A 335 14.38 -9.43 -18.87
C LEU A 335 13.67 -8.40 -19.74
N PHE A 336 12.39 -8.62 -20.00
CA PHE A 336 11.63 -7.82 -20.95
C PHE A 336 11.60 -6.31 -20.60
N PRO A 337 11.22 -5.88 -19.38
CA PRO A 337 11.29 -4.47 -19.02
C PRO A 337 12.73 -3.94 -18.95
N ALA A 338 13.72 -4.76 -18.57
CA ALA A 338 15.13 -4.34 -18.57
C ALA A 338 15.62 -4.00 -19.99
N TRP A 339 15.31 -4.86 -20.97
CA TRP A 339 15.62 -4.62 -22.37
C TRP A 339 14.93 -3.35 -22.90
N LEU A 340 13.63 -3.16 -22.65
CA LEU A 340 12.90 -1.96 -23.10
C LEU A 340 13.41 -0.65 -22.48
N ARG A 341 14.00 -0.69 -21.28
CA ARG A 341 14.67 0.49 -20.70
C ARG A 341 15.96 0.81 -21.47
N ALA A 342 16.70 -0.20 -21.88
CA ALA A 342 17.98 -0.07 -22.57
C ALA A 342 17.86 0.20 -24.08
N ASP A 343 16.75 -0.19 -24.72
CA ASP A 343 16.55 -0.06 -26.17
C ASP A 343 15.36 0.86 -26.51
N PRO A 344 15.62 2.13 -26.86
CA PRO A 344 14.57 3.07 -27.26
C PRO A 344 13.80 2.68 -28.51
N ARG A 345 14.40 1.92 -29.44
CA ARG A 345 13.72 1.48 -30.67
C ARG A 345 12.68 0.42 -30.35
N ALA A 346 13.09 -0.60 -29.59
CA ALA A 346 12.18 -1.63 -29.10
C ALA A 346 11.02 -1.05 -28.28
N ARG A 347 11.32 -0.06 -27.42
CA ARG A 347 10.32 0.67 -26.66
C ARG A 347 9.29 1.38 -27.55
N ALA A 348 9.74 2.09 -28.58
CA ALA A 348 8.87 2.80 -29.52
C ALA A 348 8.01 1.85 -30.36
N GLU A 349 8.55 0.72 -30.82
CA GLU A 349 7.80 -0.30 -31.55
C GLU A 349 6.72 -0.95 -30.67
N TYR A 350 7.07 -1.29 -29.43
CA TYR A 350 6.11 -1.86 -28.49
C TYR A 350 5.01 -0.86 -28.11
N GLU A 351 5.34 0.42 -27.98
CA GLU A 351 4.33 1.45 -27.76
C GLU A 351 3.35 1.57 -28.94
N ARG A 352 3.87 1.62 -30.17
CA ARG A 352 3.06 1.67 -31.39
C ARG A 352 2.09 0.48 -31.45
N LEU A 353 2.58 -0.74 -31.21
CA LEU A 353 1.74 -1.94 -31.13
C LEU A 353 0.62 -1.77 -30.10
N LYS A 354 0.93 -1.28 -28.89
CA LYS A 354 -0.07 -1.10 -27.83
C LYS A 354 -1.15 -0.11 -28.24
N ARG A 355 -0.78 1.03 -28.82
CA ARG A 355 -1.74 2.06 -29.26
C ARG A 355 -2.64 1.53 -30.39
N GLU A 356 -2.05 0.87 -31.39
CA GLU A 356 -2.82 0.25 -32.48
C GLU A 356 -3.77 -0.83 -31.98
N THR A 357 -3.28 -1.71 -31.10
CA THR A 357 -4.09 -2.80 -30.54
C THR A 357 -5.21 -2.25 -29.66
N ALA A 358 -4.94 -1.26 -28.81
CA ALA A 358 -5.96 -0.62 -27.98
C ALA A 358 -7.04 0.08 -28.82
N ALA A 359 -6.67 0.73 -29.93
CA ALA A 359 -7.62 1.33 -30.85
C ALA A 359 -8.53 0.29 -31.51
N ARG A 360 -8.00 -0.89 -31.87
CA ARG A 360 -8.78 -1.99 -32.47
C ARG A 360 -9.81 -2.60 -31.51
N PHE A 361 -9.52 -2.60 -30.21
CA PHE A 361 -10.37 -3.22 -29.18
C PHE A 361 -11.03 -2.19 -28.24
N VAL A 362 -11.20 -0.94 -28.70
CA VAL A 362 -11.78 0.14 -27.87
C VAL A 362 -13.24 -0.14 -27.45
N SER A 363 -13.99 -0.89 -28.26
CA SER A 363 -15.37 -1.27 -28.01
C SER A 363 -15.51 -2.53 -27.14
N ASP A 364 -14.40 -3.24 -26.87
CA ASP A 364 -14.45 -4.50 -26.14
C ASP A 364 -14.59 -4.23 -24.65
N ALA A 365 -15.65 -4.79 -24.06
CA ALA A 365 -15.91 -4.67 -22.63
C ALA A 365 -14.84 -5.35 -21.75
N ARG A 366 -14.01 -6.24 -22.31
CA ARG A 366 -12.96 -6.99 -21.61
C ARG A 366 -11.62 -6.83 -22.31
N ALA A 367 -10.56 -6.74 -21.51
CA ALA A 367 -9.19 -6.54 -22.00
C ALA A 367 -8.47 -7.82 -22.45
N ASP A 368 -9.11 -8.99 -22.35
CA ASP A 368 -8.46 -10.28 -22.62
C ASP A 368 -8.02 -10.38 -24.10
N ARG A 369 -8.88 -9.97 -25.04
CA ARG A 369 -8.55 -9.93 -26.48
C ARG A 369 -7.42 -8.96 -26.81
N TYR A 370 -7.36 -7.83 -26.11
CA TYR A 370 -6.24 -6.89 -26.23
C TYR A 370 -4.92 -7.53 -25.76
N ALA A 371 -4.94 -8.37 -24.71
CA ALA A 371 -3.75 -9.08 -24.26
C ALA A 371 -3.30 -10.12 -25.29
N GLU A 372 -4.23 -10.95 -25.77
CA GLU A 372 -3.98 -12.01 -26.74
C GLU A 372 -3.45 -11.48 -28.09
N ALA A 373 -3.99 -10.37 -28.58
CA ALA A 373 -3.60 -9.79 -29.86
C ALA A 373 -2.13 -9.34 -29.94
N LYS A 374 -1.47 -9.16 -28.78
CA LYS A 374 -0.04 -8.80 -28.72
C LYS A 374 0.88 -10.03 -28.71
N ASN A 375 0.36 -11.23 -28.47
CA ASN A 375 1.16 -12.45 -28.36
C ASN A 375 2.06 -12.72 -29.58
N PRO A 376 1.62 -12.52 -30.84
CA PRO A 376 2.48 -12.72 -32.00
C PRO A 376 3.75 -11.86 -31.96
N TRP A 377 3.62 -10.58 -31.57
CA TRP A 377 4.77 -9.69 -31.45
C TRP A 377 5.73 -10.13 -30.34
N PHE A 378 5.23 -10.66 -29.23
CA PHE A 378 6.10 -11.18 -28.17
C PHE A 378 6.93 -12.41 -28.59
N CYS A 379 6.43 -13.21 -29.54
CA CYS A 379 7.21 -14.32 -30.11
C CYS A 379 8.41 -13.81 -30.92
N GLU A 380 8.30 -12.65 -31.57
CA GLU A 380 9.38 -12.00 -32.31
C GLU A 380 10.32 -11.19 -31.41
N ALA A 381 9.77 -10.54 -30.37
CA ALA A 381 10.53 -9.68 -29.47
C ALA A 381 11.43 -10.43 -28.47
N LEU A 382 11.02 -11.63 -28.03
CA LEU A 382 11.80 -12.40 -27.05
C LEU A 382 13.21 -12.78 -27.56
N PRO A 383 13.39 -13.33 -28.77
CA PRO A 383 14.72 -13.60 -29.31
C PRO A 383 15.65 -12.36 -29.31
N LEU A 384 15.10 -11.17 -29.57
CA LEU A 384 15.84 -9.90 -29.54
C LEU A 384 16.25 -9.53 -28.11
N ALA A 385 15.35 -9.66 -27.14
CA ALA A 385 15.67 -9.42 -25.74
C ALA A 385 16.74 -10.39 -25.20
N GLU A 386 16.69 -11.67 -25.57
CA GLU A 386 17.71 -12.66 -25.19
C GLU A 386 19.05 -12.41 -25.91
N GLN A 387 19.02 -11.93 -27.16
CA GLN A 387 20.24 -11.48 -27.85
C GLN A 387 20.88 -10.31 -27.09
N TRP A 388 20.10 -9.28 -26.75
CA TRP A 388 20.57 -8.15 -25.94
C TRP A 388 21.16 -8.61 -24.60
N ALA A 389 20.51 -9.57 -23.93
CA ALA A 389 21.03 -10.10 -22.67
C ALA A 389 22.39 -10.78 -22.82
N ARG A 390 22.60 -11.57 -23.89
CA ARG A 390 23.89 -12.19 -24.19
C ARG A 390 24.97 -11.15 -24.51
N GLU A 391 24.64 -10.16 -25.32
CA GLU A 391 25.59 -9.12 -25.75
C GLU A 391 26.03 -8.20 -24.60
N THR A 392 25.14 -7.92 -23.66
CA THR A 392 25.40 -7.03 -22.51
C THR A 392 25.85 -7.78 -21.26
N GLY A 393 25.76 -9.11 -21.25
CA GLY A 393 25.98 -9.92 -20.05
C GLY A 393 24.91 -9.73 -18.98
N TRP A 394 23.70 -9.30 -19.36
CA TRP A 394 22.60 -9.11 -18.43
C TRP A 394 22.24 -10.42 -17.72
N GLN A 395 22.18 -10.36 -16.40
CA GLN A 395 21.70 -11.42 -15.53
C GLN A 395 20.48 -10.92 -14.76
N PRO A 396 19.52 -11.80 -14.42
CA PRO A 396 18.45 -11.44 -13.52
C PRO A 396 19.08 -11.08 -12.16
N PRO A 397 18.45 -10.19 -11.39
CA PRO A 397 18.89 -9.90 -10.03
C PRO A 397 19.00 -11.19 -9.20
N GLU A 398 20.01 -11.28 -8.33
CA GLU A 398 20.15 -12.37 -7.36
C GLU A 398 18.86 -12.49 -6.55
N VAL A 399 18.44 -13.69 -6.17
CA VAL A 399 17.12 -13.94 -5.55
C VAL A 399 17.21 -14.10 -4.05
#